data_AF-A0A4V1WNP0-F1
#
_entry.id   AF-A0A4V1WNP0-F1
#
_cell.length_a   1.000
_cell.length_b   1.000
_cell.length_c   1.000
_cell.angle_alpha   90.00
_cell.angle_beta   90.00
_cell.angle_gamma   90.00
#
_symmetry.space_group_name_H-M   'P 1'
#
loop_
_entity.id
_entity.type
_entity.pdbx_description
1 polymer ?
#
loop_
_entity_poly.entity_id
_entity_poly.type
_entity_poly.pdbx_seq_one_letter_code
_entity_poly.pdbx_strand_id
1 'polypeptide(L)'
;MKRIPIQRCASQLLGAPSPRRPSCPYTAAKNVRRSVIPHSHRIQARLQSTAAVPDDGALELEIAANAGTPSTHKSRKQSRQLESLPSPHPKAAERSTKLHALRSRLSLPPRFPLQTLARILVHPSADPNPAFNNASLSILGRQLLGYYTSEWLLCNYPRLPTDVVFAAVEAYIGPRALTTIASEWGIEAADEPGGEVDPGLLQFKRIPSGDDLPPELRRQAPWKWNVTTTHKIMKTDEFGSNNAAPSPHALQSTPVPLEEAASSFVRALIGAMHVHIGSPLVKRFFRDHFLSRHLDISTIFDFRMPTRDLSRLCAREGFEAPVARLISETGRLSRHPVFVVGVYSGKDKLGEGSGSSLDEARTRAAAAALKAWYLYKPVEVTVPSSMEGELDTSKWRPNHIDHGEVIV
;
A
#
# COMPACT_ATOMS: atom_id res chain seq x y z
N MET A 1 -0.85 -19.90 76.66
CA MET A 1 -1.19 -21.31 76.98
C MET A 1 -2.70 -21.41 77.23
N LYS A 2 -3.38 -22.26 76.46
CA LYS A 2 -4.71 -22.89 76.68
C LYS A 2 -5.44 -23.01 75.33
N ARG A 3 -5.31 -24.20 74.74
CA ARG A 3 -6.20 -24.74 73.71
C ARG A 3 -7.37 -25.46 74.41
N ILE A 4 -8.35 -25.87 73.58
CA ILE A 4 -9.39 -26.93 73.76
C ILE A 4 -10.79 -26.35 74.08
N PRO A 5 -11.94 -26.86 73.55
CA PRO A 5 -12.21 -27.51 72.24
C PRO A 5 -13.68 -27.39 71.67
N ILE A 6 -13.89 -27.85 70.40
CA ILE A 6 -14.96 -28.76 69.84
C ILE A 6 -16.47 -28.35 70.03
N GLN A 7 -17.42 -28.38 69.07
CA GLN A 7 -17.88 -29.46 68.15
C GLN A 7 -19.03 -29.00 67.19
N ARG A 8 -19.06 -29.56 65.96
CA ARG A 8 -20.21 -30.00 65.09
C ARG A 8 -21.34 -28.98 64.75
N CYS A 9 -21.92 -28.91 63.54
CA CYS A 9 -22.31 -29.98 62.60
C CYS A 9 -22.75 -29.41 61.23
N ALA A 10 -22.67 -30.26 60.18
CA ALA A 10 -23.40 -30.24 58.90
C ALA A 10 -23.00 -29.16 57.85
N SER A 11 -22.91 -29.40 56.54
CA SER A 11 -23.30 -30.50 55.65
C SER A 11 -22.66 -30.26 54.26
N GLN A 12 -22.27 -31.34 53.55
CA GLN A 12 -22.57 -31.64 52.12
C GLN A 12 -22.80 -30.44 51.17
N LEU A 13 -22.10 -30.22 50.05
CA LEU A 13 -21.78 -31.12 48.94
C LEU A 13 -20.73 -30.44 48.01
N LEU A 14 -19.88 -31.27 47.41
CA LEU A 14 -18.89 -30.89 46.39
C LEU A 14 -19.60 -30.52 45.07
N GLY A 15 -19.52 -29.25 44.67
CA GLY A 15 -19.87 -28.79 43.32
C GLY A 15 -18.63 -28.75 42.43
N ALA A 16 -18.61 -29.56 41.36
CA ALA A 16 -17.55 -29.57 40.36
C ALA A 16 -17.66 -28.35 39.41
N PRO A 17 -16.52 -27.83 38.89
CA PRO A 17 -16.51 -26.65 38.02
C PRO A 17 -16.93 -26.99 36.57
N SER A 18 -17.77 -26.11 36.01
CA SER A 18 -18.19 -26.14 34.60
C SER A 18 -17.06 -25.69 33.65
N PRO A 19 -16.88 -26.34 32.48
CA PRO A 19 -15.89 -25.93 31.50
C PRO A 19 -16.41 -24.91 30.48
N ARG A 20 -15.45 -24.12 30.03
CA ARG A 20 -15.45 -23.04 29.04
C ARG A 20 -15.98 -23.46 27.65
N ARG A 21 -16.64 -22.53 26.96
CA ARG A 21 -16.66 -22.38 25.49
C ARG A 21 -17.01 -20.90 25.14
N PRO A 22 -16.55 -20.38 23.99
CA PRO A 22 -17.16 -20.74 22.71
C PRO A 22 -16.21 -21.32 21.67
N SER A 23 -16.79 -22.17 20.84
CA SER A 23 -16.20 -22.90 19.73
C SER A 23 -16.00 -22.03 18.48
N CYS A 24 -14.89 -22.31 17.79
CA CYS A 24 -14.50 -21.86 16.46
C CYS A 24 -15.63 -22.02 15.40
N PRO A 25 -15.82 -21.06 14.46
CA PRO A 25 -16.90 -21.10 13.46
C PRO A 25 -16.62 -22.02 12.24
N TYR A 26 -15.69 -22.97 12.34
CA TYR A 26 -15.28 -23.79 11.20
C TYR A 26 -16.09 -25.10 11.02
N THR A 27 -17.06 -25.41 11.88
CA THR A 27 -17.73 -26.73 11.90
C THR A 27 -19.17 -26.76 11.37
N ALA A 28 -19.65 -25.71 10.70
CA ALA A 28 -21.03 -25.68 10.17
C ALA A 28 -21.18 -26.07 8.67
N ALA A 29 -20.10 -26.46 7.98
CA ALA A 29 -20.15 -26.70 6.53
C ALA A 29 -20.04 -28.19 6.10
N LYS A 30 -20.17 -29.16 7.02
CA LYS A 30 -19.85 -30.57 6.70
C LYS A 30 -21.01 -31.54 6.48
N ASN A 31 -22.27 -31.11 6.54
CA ASN A 31 -23.41 -32.03 6.36
C ASN A 31 -24.43 -31.56 5.32
N VAL A 32 -24.06 -31.55 4.04
CA VAL A 32 -25.01 -31.76 2.94
C VAL A 32 -24.37 -32.71 1.90
N ARG A 33 -24.92 -33.93 1.88
CA ARG A 33 -24.92 -35.01 0.85
C ARG A 33 -24.18 -34.68 -0.46
N ARG A 34 -23.04 -35.32 -0.80
CA ARG A 34 -22.88 -36.65 -1.43
C ARG A 34 -23.83 -36.95 -2.61
N SER A 35 -23.35 -36.67 -3.83
CA SER A 35 -23.50 -37.54 -5.01
C SER A 35 -22.16 -37.62 -5.75
N VAL A 36 -21.68 -38.84 -5.93
CA VAL A 36 -20.52 -39.29 -6.74
C VAL A 36 -21.01 -39.38 -8.20
N ILE A 37 -20.25 -39.12 -9.29
CA ILE A 37 -19.27 -39.98 -10.03
C ILE A 37 -18.46 -39.11 -11.07
N PRO A 38 -17.51 -39.63 -11.91
CA PRO A 38 -16.05 -39.65 -11.75
C PRO A 38 -15.22 -38.80 -12.77
N HIS A 39 -13.93 -38.65 -12.43
CA HIS A 39 -12.72 -38.45 -13.26
C HIS A 39 -12.78 -37.82 -14.68
N SER A 40 -11.94 -36.79 -14.89
CA SER A 40 -10.80 -36.88 -15.81
C SER A 40 -9.76 -35.77 -15.56
N HIS A 41 -8.49 -36.16 -15.43
CA HIS A 41 -7.35 -35.26 -15.45
C HIS A 41 -7.10 -34.79 -16.89
N ARG A 42 -7.16 -33.49 -17.14
CA ARG A 42 -6.51 -32.87 -18.30
C ARG A 42 -5.90 -31.54 -17.88
N ILE A 43 -4.58 -31.56 -17.74
CA ILE A 43 -3.75 -30.37 -17.68
C ILE A 43 -3.94 -29.63 -19.00
N GLN A 44 -4.61 -28.48 -18.95
CA GLN A 44 -4.58 -27.49 -20.03
C GLN A 44 -3.88 -26.25 -19.49
N ALA A 45 -2.59 -26.15 -19.79
CA ALA A 45 -1.88 -24.89 -19.76
C ALA A 45 -2.56 -23.95 -20.76
N ARG A 46 -3.32 -22.97 -20.25
CA ARG A 46 -3.99 -21.96 -21.08
C ARG A 46 -3.15 -20.69 -21.05
N LEU A 47 -2.29 -20.53 -22.04
CA LEU A 47 -1.76 -19.22 -22.44
C LEU A 47 -2.94 -18.39 -22.97
N GLN A 48 -3.52 -17.55 -22.13
CA GLN A 48 -4.50 -16.57 -22.58
C GLN A 48 -3.77 -15.34 -23.13
N SER A 49 -3.68 -15.25 -24.45
CA SER A 49 -3.45 -14.01 -25.17
C SER A 49 -4.68 -13.11 -24.99
N THR A 50 -4.50 -11.93 -24.41
CA THR A 50 -5.52 -10.88 -24.33
C THR A 50 -5.75 -10.25 -25.69
N ALA A 51 -6.52 -10.91 -26.55
CA ALA A 51 -7.22 -10.26 -27.64
C ALA A 51 -8.63 -9.90 -27.14
N ALA A 52 -9.12 -8.71 -27.48
CA ALA A 52 -10.44 -8.23 -27.11
C ALA A 52 -11.52 -9.25 -27.50
N VAL A 53 -12.38 -9.59 -26.54
CA VAL A 53 -13.55 -10.44 -26.75
C VAL A 53 -14.52 -9.68 -27.67
N PRO A 54 -15.01 -10.27 -28.78
CA PRO A 54 -16.12 -9.71 -29.53
C PRO A 54 -17.41 -9.94 -28.74
N ASP A 55 -18.19 -8.87 -28.62
CA ASP A 55 -19.52 -8.82 -28.00
C ASP A 55 -20.53 -9.51 -28.94
N ASP A 56 -20.86 -10.77 -28.68
CA ASP A 56 -21.93 -11.50 -29.39
C ASP A 56 -23.30 -11.10 -28.81
N GLY A 57 -23.79 -9.94 -29.26
CA GLY A 57 -25.18 -9.53 -29.10
C GLY A 57 -26.07 -10.26 -30.10
N ALA A 58 -27.03 -11.03 -29.58
CA ALA A 58 -28.02 -11.80 -30.32
C ALA A 58 -28.77 -11.00 -31.40
N LEU A 59 -28.75 -11.53 -32.63
CA LEU A 59 -29.74 -11.24 -33.67
C LEU A 59 -30.14 -12.57 -34.31
N GLU A 60 -31.22 -13.17 -33.81
CA GLU A 60 -31.99 -14.16 -34.56
C GLU A 60 -32.67 -13.44 -35.73
N LEU A 61 -32.32 -13.84 -36.96
CA LEU A 61 -33.01 -13.44 -38.18
C LEU A 61 -33.49 -14.73 -38.87
N GLU A 62 -34.80 -14.98 -38.79
CA GLU A 62 -35.47 -16.01 -39.56
C GLU A 62 -35.31 -15.72 -41.07
N ILE A 63 -34.83 -16.72 -41.81
CA ILE A 63 -34.62 -16.65 -43.25
C ILE A 63 -35.96 -16.93 -43.94
N ALA A 64 -36.66 -15.88 -44.36
CA ALA A 64 -37.73 -16.00 -45.36
C ALA A 64 -37.12 -15.85 -46.76
N ALA A 65 -37.23 -16.92 -47.55
CA ALA A 65 -36.78 -16.96 -48.93
C ALA A 65 -37.61 -16.02 -49.82
N ASN A 66 -36.98 -14.98 -50.36
CA ASN A 66 -37.46 -14.32 -51.57
C ASN A 66 -36.27 -13.90 -52.43
N ALA A 67 -36.22 -14.47 -53.64
CA ALA A 67 -35.21 -14.22 -54.64
C ALA A 67 -35.38 -12.80 -55.22
N GLY A 68 -34.42 -11.93 -54.90
CA GLY A 68 -34.23 -10.63 -55.52
C GLY A 68 -32.72 -10.40 -55.72
N THR A 69 -32.35 -9.99 -56.93
CA THR A 69 -30.99 -9.71 -57.44
C THR A 69 -30.00 -9.14 -56.40
N PRO A 70 -28.71 -9.54 -56.42
CA PRO A 70 -27.73 -9.01 -55.49
C PRO A 70 -27.34 -7.59 -55.91
N SER A 71 -28.02 -6.58 -55.35
CA SER A 71 -27.44 -5.24 -55.33
C SER A 71 -26.21 -5.29 -54.43
N THR A 72 -25.05 -5.03 -55.02
CA THR A 72 -23.79 -4.85 -54.28
C THR A 72 -23.86 -3.51 -53.54
N HIS A 73 -24.64 -3.47 -52.46
CA HIS A 73 -24.50 -2.44 -51.45
C HIS A 73 -23.15 -2.66 -50.77
N LYS A 74 -22.11 -2.00 -51.30
CA LYS A 74 -20.91 -1.68 -50.53
C LYS A 74 -21.41 -0.92 -49.30
N SER A 75 -21.60 -1.61 -48.18
CA SER A 75 -21.79 -0.95 -46.90
C SER A 75 -20.52 -0.15 -46.66
N ARG A 76 -20.58 1.13 -47.00
CA ARG A 76 -19.51 2.08 -46.75
C ARG A 76 -19.40 2.13 -45.24
N LYS A 77 -18.49 1.33 -44.66
CA LYS A 77 -18.16 1.36 -43.23
C LYS A 77 -17.88 2.81 -42.90
N GLN A 78 -18.84 3.50 -42.31
CA GLN A 78 -18.63 4.86 -41.83
C GLN A 78 -17.55 4.73 -40.77
N SER A 79 -16.35 5.21 -41.06
CA SER A 79 -15.28 5.30 -40.07
C SER A 79 -15.84 6.16 -38.94
N ARG A 80 -16.10 5.56 -37.78
CA ARG A 80 -16.45 6.32 -36.57
C ARG A 80 -15.38 7.41 -36.39
N GLN A 81 -15.82 8.64 -36.17
CA GLN A 81 -14.91 9.76 -35.91
C GLN A 81 -14.09 9.44 -34.67
N LEU A 82 -12.76 9.62 -34.71
CA LEU A 82 -11.87 9.29 -33.59
C LEU A 82 -12.24 10.08 -32.32
N GLU A 83 -12.73 11.32 -32.51
CA GLU A 83 -13.27 12.22 -31.49
C GLU A 83 -14.46 11.63 -30.70
N SER A 84 -15.18 10.68 -31.28
CA SER A 84 -16.30 10.03 -30.56
C SER A 84 -15.85 8.93 -29.60
N LEU A 85 -14.58 8.50 -29.67
CA LEU A 85 -14.05 7.44 -28.83
C LEU A 85 -13.46 8.02 -27.53
N PRO A 86 -13.68 7.37 -26.37
CA PRO A 86 -13.15 7.85 -25.09
C PRO A 86 -11.63 7.74 -24.97
N SER A 87 -11.03 6.79 -25.69
CA SER A 87 -9.61 6.47 -25.66
C SER A 87 -9.14 5.98 -27.03
N PRO A 88 -7.84 6.09 -27.36
CA PRO A 88 -7.31 5.69 -28.65
C PRO A 88 -7.37 4.16 -28.83
N HIS A 89 -7.59 3.72 -30.07
CA HIS A 89 -7.63 2.30 -30.38
C HIS A 89 -6.27 1.62 -30.11
N PRO A 90 -6.20 0.39 -29.56
CA PRO A 90 -4.94 -0.26 -29.18
C PRO A 90 -3.88 -0.36 -30.28
N LYS A 91 -4.29 -0.46 -31.55
CA LYS A 91 -3.38 -0.44 -32.72
C LYS A 91 -2.62 0.89 -32.89
N ALA A 92 -3.14 2.00 -32.37
CA ALA A 92 -2.45 3.29 -32.41
C ALA A 92 -1.17 3.28 -31.57
N ALA A 93 -1.08 2.42 -30.55
CA ALA A 93 0.07 2.32 -29.66
C ALA A 93 1.37 1.97 -30.42
N GLU A 94 1.29 1.17 -31.48
CA GLU A 94 2.45 0.79 -32.30
C GLU A 94 3.03 1.95 -33.10
N ARG A 95 2.26 3.02 -33.34
CA ARG A 95 2.70 4.19 -34.11
C ARG A 95 3.21 5.32 -33.22
N SER A 96 2.93 5.28 -31.92
CA SER A 96 3.29 6.33 -30.97
C SER A 96 4.79 6.33 -30.68
N THR A 97 5.46 7.44 -30.96
CA THR A 97 6.88 7.63 -30.61
C THR A 97 7.06 7.82 -29.10
N LYS A 98 6.10 8.48 -28.43
CA LYS A 98 6.11 8.71 -26.98
C LYS A 98 6.11 7.40 -26.19
N LEU A 99 5.30 6.42 -26.59
CA LEU A 99 5.30 5.10 -25.94
C LEU A 99 6.62 4.34 -26.10
N HIS A 100 7.23 4.39 -27.28
CA HIS A 100 8.54 3.78 -27.52
C HIS A 100 9.63 4.44 -26.66
N ALA A 101 9.60 5.77 -26.57
CA ALA A 101 10.50 6.53 -25.72
C ALA A 101 10.33 6.19 -24.24
N LEU A 102 9.08 6.15 -23.75
CA LEU A 102 8.75 5.77 -22.36
C LEU A 102 9.25 4.34 -22.05
N ARG A 103 8.99 3.37 -22.92
CA ARG A 103 9.44 1.98 -22.74
C ARG A 103 10.96 1.90 -22.59
N SER A 104 11.68 2.67 -23.41
CA SER A 104 13.14 2.71 -23.41
C SER A 104 13.69 3.40 -22.17
N ARG A 105 13.10 4.53 -21.75
CA ARG A 105 13.46 5.28 -20.54
C ARG A 105 13.33 4.42 -19.28
N LEU A 106 12.24 3.65 -19.18
CA LEU A 106 11.98 2.73 -18.08
C LEU A 106 12.77 1.41 -18.19
N SER A 107 13.59 1.23 -19.23
CA SER A 107 14.35 0.01 -19.50
C SER A 107 13.48 -1.27 -19.52
N LEU A 108 12.23 -1.15 -20.00
CA LEU A 108 11.30 -2.26 -20.05
C LEU A 108 11.67 -3.23 -21.19
N PRO A 109 11.61 -4.55 -20.97
CA PRO A 109 11.97 -5.53 -21.98
C PRO A 109 10.98 -5.51 -23.16
N PRO A 110 11.40 -5.95 -24.37
CA PRO A 110 10.54 -5.96 -25.55
C PRO A 110 9.35 -6.92 -25.44
N ARG A 111 9.40 -7.86 -24.48
CA ARG A 111 8.27 -8.72 -24.11
C ARG A 111 7.09 -7.95 -23.54
N PHE A 112 7.31 -6.74 -23.02
CA PHE A 112 6.24 -5.87 -22.54
C PHE A 112 5.55 -5.19 -23.73
N PRO A 113 4.27 -5.50 -24.00
CA PRO A 113 3.56 -5.00 -25.17
C PRO A 113 3.24 -3.51 -25.05
N LEU A 114 3.37 -2.77 -26.16
CA LEU A 114 3.08 -1.34 -26.22
C LEU A 114 1.59 -1.05 -26.00
N GLN A 115 0.72 -1.98 -26.37
CA GLN A 115 -0.73 -1.88 -26.18
C GLN A 115 -1.08 -1.87 -24.69
N THR A 116 -0.38 -2.64 -23.86
CA THR A 116 -0.54 -2.57 -22.40
C THR A 116 0.02 -1.26 -21.85
N LEU A 117 1.15 -0.78 -22.39
CA LEU A 117 1.71 0.53 -22.01
C LEU A 117 0.76 1.69 -22.34
N ALA A 118 0.03 1.60 -23.44
CA ALA A 118 -1.04 2.55 -23.77
C ALA A 118 -2.22 2.43 -22.78
N ARG A 119 -2.66 1.20 -22.48
CA ARG A 119 -3.78 0.96 -21.56
C ARG A 119 -3.53 1.53 -20.16
N ILE A 120 -2.31 1.44 -19.63
CA ILE A 120 -2.02 1.95 -18.28
C ILE A 120 -2.10 3.49 -18.19
N LEU A 121 -2.01 4.20 -19.32
CA LEU A 121 -2.16 5.66 -19.40
C LEU A 121 -3.62 6.13 -19.50
N VAL A 122 -4.57 5.20 -19.67
CA VAL A 122 -6.00 5.51 -19.74
C VAL A 122 -6.63 5.34 -18.35
N HIS A 123 -6.99 6.44 -17.70
CA HIS A 123 -7.66 6.43 -16.40
C HIS A 123 -9.15 6.05 -16.54
N PRO A 124 -9.80 5.39 -15.54
CA PRO A 124 -11.24 5.11 -15.55
C PRO A 124 -12.15 6.34 -15.70
N SER A 125 -11.63 7.54 -15.42
CA SER A 125 -12.35 8.79 -15.70
C SER A 125 -12.44 9.11 -17.18
N ALA A 126 -11.41 8.78 -17.97
CA ALA A 126 -11.40 8.93 -19.42
C ALA A 126 -12.27 7.87 -20.09
N ASP A 127 -12.03 6.59 -19.76
CA ASP A 127 -12.75 5.46 -20.34
C ASP A 127 -13.48 4.64 -19.25
N PRO A 128 -14.82 4.60 -19.25
CA PRO A 128 -15.58 3.83 -18.27
C PRO A 128 -15.41 2.31 -18.45
N ASN A 129 -15.01 1.84 -19.63
CA ASN A 129 -14.90 0.42 -19.91
C ASN A 129 -13.68 -0.21 -19.20
N PRO A 130 -13.89 -1.19 -18.29
CA PRO A 130 -12.80 -1.85 -17.55
C PRO A 130 -11.75 -2.54 -18.45
N ALA A 131 -12.11 -2.89 -19.68
CA ALA A 131 -11.19 -3.54 -20.63
C ALA A 131 -10.14 -2.58 -21.19
N PHE A 132 -10.45 -1.28 -21.28
CA PHE A 132 -9.60 -0.27 -21.91
C PHE A 132 -8.95 0.71 -20.92
N ASN A 133 -9.41 0.73 -19.66
CA ASN A 133 -8.80 1.54 -18.61
C ASN A 133 -7.78 0.77 -17.75
N ASN A 134 -7.08 1.53 -16.91
CA ASN A 134 -6.01 1.08 -16.03
C ASN A 134 -6.48 0.63 -14.62
N ALA A 135 -7.78 0.68 -14.32
CA ALA A 135 -8.34 0.49 -12.99
C ALA A 135 -7.94 -0.86 -12.35
N SER A 136 -8.10 -1.97 -13.08
CA SER A 136 -7.77 -3.32 -12.57
C SER A 136 -6.27 -3.49 -12.32
N LEU A 137 -5.44 -2.93 -13.20
CA LEU A 137 -3.99 -2.97 -13.09
C LEU A 137 -3.50 -2.10 -11.93
N SER A 138 -4.14 -0.95 -11.68
CA SER A 138 -3.77 -0.06 -10.58
C SER A 138 -4.09 -0.70 -9.22
N ILE A 139 -5.21 -1.43 -9.09
CA ILE A 139 -5.54 -2.20 -7.88
C ILE A 139 -4.44 -3.23 -7.59
N LEU A 140 -4.04 -4.01 -8.59
CA LEU A 140 -2.98 -5.02 -8.43
C LEU A 140 -1.65 -4.39 -8.04
N GLY A 141 -1.23 -3.35 -8.75
CA GLY A 141 0.04 -2.70 -8.47
C GLY A 141 0.07 -1.95 -7.13
N ARG A 142 -1.06 -1.41 -6.68
CA ARG A 142 -1.21 -0.86 -5.34
C ARG A 142 -0.92 -1.91 -4.26
N GLN A 143 -1.51 -3.09 -4.38
CA GLN A 143 -1.27 -4.21 -3.44
C GLN A 143 0.19 -4.64 -3.45
N LEU A 144 0.81 -4.76 -4.65
CA LEU A 144 2.22 -5.13 -4.79
C LEU A 144 3.16 -4.07 -4.18
N LEU A 145 2.93 -2.79 -4.45
CA LEU A 145 3.71 -1.71 -3.87
C LEU A 145 3.60 -1.70 -2.35
N GLY A 146 2.37 -1.76 -1.80
CA GLY A 146 2.13 -1.81 -0.37
C GLY A 146 2.82 -3.00 0.30
N TYR A 147 2.75 -4.18 -0.33
CA TYR A 147 3.43 -5.39 0.13
C TYR A 147 4.96 -5.22 0.14
N TYR A 148 5.56 -4.81 -0.98
CA TYR A 148 7.02 -4.67 -1.08
C TYR A 148 7.59 -3.53 -0.20
N THR A 149 6.87 -2.42 -0.03
CA THR A 149 7.30 -1.36 0.90
C THR A 149 7.21 -1.80 2.35
N SER A 150 6.10 -2.44 2.73
CA SER A 150 5.87 -2.83 4.13
C SER A 150 6.80 -3.96 4.54
N GLU A 151 7.03 -4.96 3.69
CA GLU A 151 8.01 -6.01 3.98
C GLU A 151 9.41 -5.41 4.19
N TRP A 152 9.82 -4.47 3.33
CA TRP A 152 11.14 -3.87 3.41
C TRP A 152 11.29 -3.05 4.69
N LEU A 153 10.29 -2.23 5.03
CA LEU A 153 10.30 -1.41 6.25
C LEU A 153 10.32 -2.27 7.51
N LEU A 154 9.43 -3.25 7.62
CA LEU A 154 9.33 -4.09 8.82
C LEU A 154 10.56 -4.98 9.02
N CYS A 155 11.17 -5.47 7.94
CA CYS A 155 12.37 -6.29 8.05
C CYS A 155 13.62 -5.45 8.38
N ASN A 156 13.72 -4.20 7.90
CA ASN A 156 14.83 -3.29 8.22
C ASN A 156 14.66 -2.53 9.55
N TYR A 157 13.43 -2.27 9.97
CA TYR A 157 13.09 -1.52 11.19
C TYR A 157 12.00 -2.27 11.97
N PRO A 158 12.33 -3.41 12.60
CA PRO A 158 11.35 -4.31 13.21
C PRO A 158 10.61 -3.73 14.42
N ARG A 159 11.10 -2.62 14.98
CA ARG A 159 10.55 -1.95 16.17
C ARG A 159 9.73 -0.70 15.84
N LEU A 160 9.54 -0.38 14.56
CA LEU A 160 8.94 0.89 14.17
C LEU A 160 7.48 0.99 14.67
N PRO A 161 7.08 2.10 15.33
CA PRO A 161 5.68 2.34 15.70
C PRO A 161 4.76 2.31 14.48
N THR A 162 3.52 1.84 14.67
CA THR A 162 2.63 1.57 13.51
C THR A 162 2.27 2.85 12.76
N ASP A 163 2.02 3.95 13.47
CA ASP A 163 1.75 5.24 12.84
C ASP A 163 2.96 5.76 12.02
N VAL A 164 4.18 5.46 12.46
CA VAL A 164 5.41 5.80 11.73
C VAL A 164 5.58 4.90 10.51
N VAL A 165 5.21 3.61 10.60
CA VAL A 165 5.17 2.70 9.43
C VAL A 165 4.21 3.25 8.37
N PHE A 166 3.00 3.65 8.76
CA PHE A 166 2.03 4.23 7.83
C PHE A 166 2.56 5.49 7.13
N ALA A 167 3.12 6.42 7.89
CA ALA A 167 3.71 7.64 7.33
C ALA A 167 4.92 7.34 6.43
N ALA A 168 5.76 6.36 6.78
CA ALA A 168 6.88 5.95 5.95
C ALA A 168 6.41 5.30 4.64
N VAL A 169 5.41 4.42 4.68
CA VAL A 169 4.79 3.83 3.48
C VAL A 169 4.19 4.92 2.60
N GLU A 170 3.47 5.89 3.17
CA GLU A 170 2.93 7.04 2.43
C GLU A 170 4.04 7.90 1.81
N ALA A 171 5.17 8.08 2.49
CA ALA A 171 6.30 8.83 1.96
C ALA A 171 6.96 8.14 0.74
N TYR A 172 6.98 6.79 0.71
CA TYR A 172 7.54 6.03 -0.43
C TYR A 172 6.55 5.89 -1.60
N ILE A 173 5.31 5.48 -1.33
CA ILE A 173 4.32 5.08 -2.36
C ILE A 173 2.98 5.82 -2.26
N GLY A 174 2.93 6.91 -1.49
CA GLY A 174 1.76 7.78 -1.44
C GLY A 174 1.53 8.56 -2.74
N PRO A 175 0.34 9.13 -2.94
CA PRO A 175 -0.05 9.75 -4.21
C PRO A 175 0.91 10.86 -4.67
N ARG A 176 1.44 11.66 -3.72
CA ARG A 176 2.42 12.70 -4.00
C ARG A 176 3.74 12.12 -4.50
N ALA A 177 4.28 11.11 -3.81
CA ALA A 177 5.52 10.46 -4.20
C ALA A 177 5.40 9.80 -5.58
N LEU A 178 4.27 9.10 -5.83
CA LEU A 178 4.00 8.49 -7.13
C LEU A 178 3.85 9.53 -8.25
N THR A 179 3.24 10.68 -7.97
CA THR A 179 3.15 11.78 -8.94
C THR A 179 4.52 12.34 -9.28
N THR A 180 5.40 12.51 -8.28
CA THR A 180 6.79 12.91 -8.52
C THR A 180 7.51 11.88 -9.40
N ILE A 181 7.38 10.58 -9.10
CA ILE A 181 7.96 9.50 -9.93
C ILE A 181 7.41 9.54 -11.37
N ALA A 182 6.10 9.74 -11.54
CA ALA A 182 5.49 9.87 -12.86
C ALA A 182 6.06 11.06 -13.65
N SER A 183 6.30 12.19 -12.97
CA SER A 183 6.91 13.36 -13.59
C SER A 183 8.39 13.15 -13.93
N GLU A 184 9.15 12.45 -13.08
CA GLU A 184 10.55 12.05 -13.36
C GLU A 184 10.63 11.13 -14.58
N TRP A 185 9.62 10.28 -14.78
CA TRP A 185 9.49 9.44 -15.96
C TRP A 185 9.03 10.20 -17.20
N GLY A 186 8.83 11.51 -17.14
CA GLY A 186 8.46 12.37 -18.26
C GLY A 186 7.08 12.05 -18.83
N ILE A 187 6.11 11.79 -17.94
CA ILE A 187 4.72 11.53 -18.32
C ILE A 187 4.00 12.86 -18.44
N GLU A 188 3.48 13.09 -19.64
CA GLU A 188 2.71 14.27 -19.98
C GLU A 188 1.22 13.92 -19.91
N ALA A 189 0.42 14.84 -19.38
CA ALA A 189 -1.02 14.70 -19.34
C ALA A 189 -1.67 15.27 -20.59
N ALA A 190 -2.65 14.55 -21.15
CA ALA A 190 -3.52 15.07 -22.19
C ALA A 190 -4.39 16.21 -21.63
N ASP A 191 -4.75 17.17 -22.48
CA ASP A 191 -5.64 18.26 -22.09
C ASP A 191 -7.07 17.73 -21.91
N GLU A 192 -7.56 16.99 -22.90
CA GLU A 192 -8.84 16.28 -22.85
C GLU A 192 -8.65 14.81 -23.25
N PRO A 193 -9.40 13.87 -22.66
CA PRO A 193 -9.39 12.48 -23.09
C PRO A 193 -10.14 12.31 -24.41
N GLY A 194 -9.56 11.58 -25.35
CA GLY A 194 -10.17 11.34 -26.66
C GLY A 194 -9.41 10.32 -27.50
N GLY A 195 -10.08 9.79 -28.51
CA GLY A 195 -9.52 8.79 -29.43
C GLY A 195 -8.50 9.35 -30.42
N GLU A 196 -8.49 10.66 -30.69
CA GLU A 196 -7.47 11.31 -31.51
C GLU A 196 -6.13 11.54 -30.79
N VAL A 197 -6.14 11.50 -29.45
CA VAL A 197 -4.97 11.81 -28.64
C VAL A 197 -3.93 10.69 -28.77
N ASP A 198 -2.65 11.07 -28.81
CA ASP A 198 -1.54 10.11 -28.79
C ASP A 198 -1.66 9.21 -27.54
N PRO A 199 -1.69 7.86 -27.69
CA PRO A 199 -1.76 6.93 -26.56
C PRO A 199 -0.55 7.02 -25.60
N GLY A 200 0.51 7.75 -25.94
CA GLY A 200 1.63 8.05 -25.05
C GLY A 200 1.39 9.15 -24.03
N LEU A 201 0.22 9.79 -24.03
CA LEU A 201 -0.19 10.81 -23.06
C LEU A 201 -1.08 10.20 -21.97
N LEU A 202 -0.98 10.69 -20.75
CA LEU A 202 -1.86 10.31 -19.64
C LEU A 202 -3.25 10.93 -19.85
N GLN A 203 -4.26 10.08 -20.04
CA GLN A 203 -5.63 10.49 -20.37
C GLN A 203 -6.53 10.34 -19.15
N PHE A 204 -7.13 11.46 -18.73
CA PHE A 204 -8.10 11.52 -17.65
C PHE A 204 -8.99 12.75 -17.82
N LYS A 205 -10.20 12.73 -17.27
CA LYS A 205 -11.03 13.93 -17.20
C LYS A 205 -10.48 14.85 -16.12
N ARG A 206 -10.02 16.04 -16.51
CA ARG A 206 -9.52 17.06 -15.59
C ARG A 206 -10.67 17.76 -14.87
N ILE A 207 -10.41 18.18 -13.63
CA ILE A 207 -11.31 19.10 -12.92
C ILE A 207 -11.12 20.49 -13.52
N PRO A 208 -12.20 21.17 -13.97
CA PRO A 208 -12.09 22.51 -14.49
C PRO A 208 -11.70 23.49 -13.37
N SER A 209 -11.01 24.57 -13.72
CA SER A 209 -10.55 25.54 -12.73
C SER A 209 -11.73 26.20 -12.00
N GLY A 210 -11.74 26.12 -10.67
CA GLY A 210 -12.79 26.69 -9.83
C GLY A 210 -13.80 25.67 -9.31
N ASP A 211 -13.81 24.44 -9.84
CA ASP A 211 -14.64 23.36 -9.31
C ASP A 211 -13.99 22.72 -8.08
N ASP A 212 -14.83 22.29 -7.15
CA ASP A 212 -14.39 21.54 -5.99
C ASP A 212 -13.97 20.10 -6.36
N LEU A 213 -13.17 19.47 -5.49
CA LEU A 213 -12.89 18.04 -5.59
C LEU A 213 -14.20 17.21 -5.58
N PRO A 214 -14.27 16.10 -6.32
CA PRO A 214 -15.39 15.17 -6.24
C PRO A 214 -15.61 14.63 -4.82
N PRO A 215 -16.86 14.31 -4.43
CA PRO A 215 -17.17 13.83 -3.09
C PRO A 215 -16.40 12.55 -2.72
N GLU A 216 -16.04 11.72 -3.69
CA GLU A 216 -15.24 10.50 -3.51
C GLU A 216 -13.80 10.79 -3.10
N LEU A 217 -13.25 11.92 -3.54
CA LEU A 217 -11.88 12.35 -3.25
C LEU A 217 -11.81 13.35 -2.08
N ARG A 218 -12.94 13.93 -1.68
CA ARG A 218 -13.00 14.80 -0.50
C ARG A 218 -12.69 13.99 0.76
N ARG A 219 -11.64 14.40 1.47
CA ARG A 219 -11.37 13.90 2.83
C ARG A 219 -12.52 14.30 3.74
N GLN A 220 -13.39 13.35 4.05
CA GLN A 220 -14.40 13.55 5.09
C GLN A 220 -13.67 13.65 6.43
N ALA A 221 -13.90 14.75 7.16
CA ALA A 221 -13.45 14.85 8.54
C ALA A 221 -14.14 13.70 9.31
N PRO A 222 -13.37 12.82 9.97
CA PRO A 222 -14.00 11.75 10.74
C PRO A 222 -14.93 12.38 11.76
N TRP A 223 -16.10 11.77 11.97
CA TRP A 223 -16.92 12.05 13.15
C TRP A 223 -16.01 11.92 14.39
N LYS A 224 -16.19 12.74 15.44
CA LYS A 224 -15.31 12.90 16.63
C LYS A 224 -15.08 11.65 17.49
N TRP A 225 -15.07 10.45 16.91
CA TRP A 225 -14.78 9.19 17.55
C TRP A 225 -13.30 8.86 17.31
N ASN A 226 -12.62 8.45 18.37
CA ASN A 226 -11.21 8.08 18.28
C ASN A 226 -11.09 6.76 17.51
N VAL A 227 -10.49 6.82 16.33
CA VAL A 227 -10.18 5.62 15.53
C VAL A 227 -8.91 4.98 16.08
N THR A 228 -8.99 3.71 16.47
CA THR A 228 -7.85 2.97 17.00
C THR A 228 -6.89 2.56 15.87
N THR A 229 -5.61 2.39 16.20
CA THR A 229 -4.59 1.89 15.26
C THR A 229 -4.96 0.53 14.67
N THR A 230 -5.55 -0.35 15.48
CA THR A 230 -6.07 -1.66 15.04
C THR A 230 -7.17 -1.53 13.99
N HIS A 231 -8.06 -0.54 14.15
CA HIS A 231 -9.10 -0.27 13.16
C HIS A 231 -8.50 0.21 11.84
N LYS A 232 -7.50 1.12 11.89
CA LYS A 232 -6.78 1.57 10.69
C LYS A 232 -6.20 0.39 9.91
N ILE A 233 -5.47 -0.51 10.58
CA ILE A 233 -4.88 -1.70 9.94
C ILE A 233 -5.95 -2.57 9.25
N MET A 234 -7.12 -2.75 9.87
CA MET A 234 -8.14 -3.68 9.35
C MET A 234 -9.09 -3.08 8.31
N LYS A 235 -9.38 -1.79 8.40
CA LYS A 235 -10.50 -1.17 7.69
C LYS A 235 -10.09 -0.07 6.71
N THR A 236 -8.90 0.48 6.87
CA THR A 236 -8.46 1.62 6.06
C THR A 236 -7.37 1.20 5.07
N ASP A 237 -6.72 2.19 4.46
CA ASP A 237 -5.71 1.97 3.43
C ASP A 237 -4.36 1.52 4.01
N GLU A 238 -3.44 1.14 3.11
CA GLU A 238 -2.01 0.89 3.41
C GLU A 238 -1.31 2.05 4.15
N PHE A 239 -1.89 3.25 4.14
CA PHE A 239 -1.38 4.46 4.79
C PHE A 239 -2.03 4.75 6.15
N GLY A 240 -2.93 3.90 6.65
CA GLY A 240 -3.64 4.18 7.91
C GLY A 240 -4.50 5.46 7.87
N SER A 241 -4.93 5.87 6.67
CA SER A 241 -5.79 7.02 6.44
C SER A 241 -7.13 6.87 7.17
N ASN A 242 -7.81 7.98 7.47
CA ASN A 242 -9.10 7.93 8.17
C ASN A 242 -10.22 7.29 7.33
N ASN A 243 -10.14 7.47 6.00
CA ASN A 243 -11.09 6.89 5.04
C ASN A 243 -10.32 5.93 4.14
N ALA A 244 -11.00 4.89 3.66
CA ALA A 244 -10.48 4.06 2.59
C ALA A 244 -10.41 4.88 1.29
N ALA A 245 -9.38 4.68 0.51
CA ALA A 245 -9.22 5.31 -0.79
C ALA A 245 -10.37 4.89 -1.70
N PRO A 246 -10.85 5.81 -2.54
CA PRO A 246 -11.92 5.49 -3.47
C PRO A 246 -11.51 4.32 -4.36
N SER A 247 -12.43 3.39 -4.57
CA SER A 247 -12.18 2.33 -5.53
C SER A 247 -12.00 2.94 -6.92
N PRO A 248 -11.06 2.47 -7.75
CA PRO A 248 -10.91 2.98 -9.12
C PRO A 248 -12.19 2.88 -9.96
N HIS A 249 -13.09 1.95 -9.63
CA HIS A 249 -14.42 1.84 -10.24
C HIS A 249 -15.39 2.96 -9.82
N ALA A 250 -15.27 3.49 -8.61
CA ALA A 250 -16.06 4.64 -8.17
C ALA A 250 -15.67 5.93 -8.90
N LEU A 251 -14.46 5.99 -9.45
CA LEU A 251 -13.95 7.15 -10.20
C LEU A 251 -14.28 7.09 -11.71
N GLN A 252 -15.26 6.27 -12.11
CA GLN A 252 -15.67 6.16 -13.50
C GLN A 252 -16.35 7.44 -13.96
N SER A 253 -15.85 8.01 -15.07
CA SER A 253 -16.34 9.27 -15.65
C SER A 253 -16.33 10.49 -14.73
N THR A 254 -15.78 10.42 -13.51
CA THR A 254 -15.65 11.56 -12.60
C THR A 254 -14.38 12.36 -12.91
N PRO A 255 -14.40 13.70 -12.83
CA PRO A 255 -13.20 14.49 -13.06
C PRO A 255 -12.21 14.30 -11.89
N VAL A 256 -10.94 14.08 -12.17
CA VAL A 256 -9.92 13.78 -11.16
C VAL A 256 -8.73 14.74 -11.26
N PRO A 257 -8.02 14.99 -10.14
CA PRO A 257 -6.78 15.77 -10.19
C PRO A 257 -5.67 14.95 -10.87
N LEU A 258 -4.67 15.67 -11.40
CA LEU A 258 -3.49 15.07 -12.01
C LEU A 258 -2.77 14.09 -11.07
N GLU A 259 -2.71 14.42 -9.77
CA GLU A 259 -2.06 13.57 -8.76
C GLU A 259 -2.68 12.17 -8.70
N GLU A 260 -4.02 12.08 -8.78
CA GLU A 260 -4.72 10.79 -8.72
C GLU A 260 -4.46 9.99 -10.00
N ALA A 261 -4.59 10.61 -11.17
CA ALA A 261 -4.34 9.95 -12.45
C ALA A 261 -2.89 9.46 -12.58
N ALA A 262 -1.91 10.27 -12.18
CA ALA A 262 -0.50 9.93 -12.20
C ALA A 262 -0.18 8.78 -11.23
N SER A 263 -0.70 8.83 -10.01
CA SER A 263 -0.51 7.76 -9.03
C SER A 263 -1.14 6.43 -9.49
N SER A 264 -2.33 6.49 -10.11
CA SER A 264 -3.01 5.33 -10.70
C SER A 264 -2.21 4.73 -11.85
N PHE A 265 -1.62 5.57 -12.72
CA PHE A 265 -0.71 5.11 -13.76
C PHE A 265 0.50 4.35 -13.20
N VAL A 266 1.20 4.89 -12.18
CA VAL A 266 2.40 4.25 -11.64
C VAL A 266 2.05 2.89 -11.01
N ARG A 267 0.93 2.83 -10.27
CA ARG A 267 0.38 1.57 -9.76
C ARG A 267 0.06 0.62 -10.92
N ALA A 268 -0.63 1.09 -11.95
CA ALA A 268 -1.01 0.27 -13.10
C ALA A 268 0.20 -0.28 -13.87
N LEU A 269 1.29 0.48 -13.97
CA LEU A 269 2.54 0.01 -14.55
C LEU A 269 3.09 -1.20 -13.77
N ILE A 270 3.16 -1.11 -12.44
CA ILE A 270 3.64 -2.22 -11.59
C ILE A 270 2.75 -3.45 -11.73
N GLY A 271 1.42 -3.27 -11.73
CA GLY A 271 0.47 -4.35 -11.96
C GLY A 271 0.65 -5.00 -13.34
N ALA A 272 0.81 -4.20 -14.39
CA ALA A 272 1.05 -4.69 -15.75
C ALA A 272 2.38 -5.44 -15.88
N MET A 273 3.45 -4.93 -15.27
CA MET A 273 4.76 -5.59 -15.25
C MET A 273 4.67 -6.95 -14.56
N HIS A 274 3.93 -7.04 -13.46
CA HIS A 274 3.72 -8.31 -12.75
C HIS A 274 3.02 -9.34 -13.63
N VAL A 275 1.96 -8.93 -14.34
CA VAL A 275 1.18 -9.82 -15.23
C VAL A 275 2.00 -10.29 -16.44
N HIS A 276 2.79 -9.41 -17.06
CA HIS A 276 3.51 -9.75 -18.30
C HIS A 276 4.89 -10.36 -18.09
N ILE A 277 5.61 -9.94 -17.04
CA ILE A 277 7.04 -10.24 -16.87
C ILE A 277 7.32 -11.02 -15.58
N GLY A 278 6.39 -10.99 -14.62
CA GLY A 278 6.47 -11.73 -13.37
C GLY A 278 7.19 -10.99 -12.23
N SER A 279 7.14 -11.59 -11.04
CA SER A 279 7.61 -11.02 -9.77
C SER A 279 9.10 -10.58 -9.75
N PRO A 280 10.08 -11.36 -10.28
CA PRO A 280 11.50 -11.01 -10.12
C PRO A 280 11.88 -9.66 -10.74
N LEU A 281 11.37 -9.35 -11.94
CA LEU A 281 11.66 -8.07 -12.58
C LEU A 281 10.96 -6.92 -11.86
N VAL A 282 9.74 -7.13 -11.36
CA VAL A 282 9.01 -6.12 -10.59
C VAL A 282 9.76 -5.77 -9.31
N LYS A 283 10.28 -6.76 -8.58
CA LYS A 283 11.08 -6.52 -7.36
C LYS A 283 12.35 -5.73 -7.65
N ARG A 284 13.05 -6.05 -8.76
CA ARG A 284 14.21 -5.28 -9.21
C ARG A 284 13.82 -3.85 -9.56
N PHE A 285 12.75 -3.67 -10.35
CA PHE A 285 12.26 -2.35 -10.73
C PHE A 285 11.85 -1.52 -9.49
N PHE A 286 11.19 -2.16 -8.52
CA PHE A 286 10.79 -1.54 -7.26
C PHE A 286 11.99 -1.05 -6.46
N ARG A 287 13.03 -1.88 -6.32
CA ARG A 287 14.28 -1.49 -5.65
C ARG A 287 14.95 -0.30 -6.36
N ASP A 288 15.01 -0.34 -7.69
CA ASP A 288 15.76 0.64 -8.47
C ASP A 288 15.04 2.01 -8.55
N HIS A 289 13.71 2.07 -8.49
CA HIS A 289 12.94 3.32 -8.64
C HIS A 289 12.29 3.84 -7.34
N PHE A 290 11.88 2.96 -6.42
CA PHE A 290 11.15 3.37 -5.21
C PHE A 290 12.07 3.35 -3.99
N LEU A 291 12.82 2.25 -3.77
CA LEU A 291 13.74 2.14 -2.62
C LEU A 291 15.04 2.94 -2.82
N SER A 292 15.36 3.35 -4.04
CA SER A 292 16.51 4.22 -4.31
C SER A 292 16.32 5.64 -3.78
N ARG A 293 15.08 6.03 -3.45
CA ARG A 293 14.76 7.32 -2.86
C ARG A 293 15.19 7.34 -1.39
N HIS A 294 15.84 8.43 -0.98
CA HIS A 294 16.25 8.61 0.41
C HIS A 294 15.09 9.18 1.24
N LEU A 295 14.71 8.46 2.30
CA LEU A 295 13.78 8.93 3.33
C LEU A 295 14.45 8.82 4.69
N ASP A 296 14.60 9.95 5.38
CA ASP A 296 15.05 9.96 6.77
C ASP A 296 13.87 9.68 7.71
N ILE A 297 13.72 8.42 8.11
CA ILE A 297 12.67 7.95 9.01
C ILE A 297 12.75 8.64 10.38
N SER A 298 13.92 9.13 10.79
CA SER A 298 14.08 9.80 12.08
C SER A 298 13.29 11.10 12.19
N THR A 299 12.96 11.72 11.05
CA THR A 299 12.17 12.97 10.95
C THR A 299 10.68 12.77 11.10
N ILE A 300 10.19 11.54 10.91
CA ILE A 300 8.76 11.21 10.91
C ILE A 300 8.22 11.08 12.35
N PHE A 301 9.09 10.84 13.33
CA PHE A 301 8.69 10.66 14.73
C PHE A 301 8.19 11.96 15.36
N ASP A 302 6.98 11.91 15.90
CA ASP A 302 6.43 12.91 16.80
C ASP A 302 6.13 12.29 18.17
N PHE A 303 6.77 12.81 19.21
CA PHE A 303 6.63 12.30 20.58
C PHE A 303 5.92 13.33 21.46
N ARG A 304 4.77 12.96 22.02
CA ARG A 304 4.02 13.82 22.93
C ARG A 304 4.66 13.92 24.32
N MET A 305 5.07 12.80 24.90
CA MET A 305 5.64 12.73 26.26
C MET A 305 6.82 11.74 26.35
N PRO A 306 7.97 12.05 25.72
CA PRO A 306 9.06 11.09 25.56
C PRO A 306 9.65 10.57 26.88
N THR A 307 9.65 11.37 27.95
CA THR A 307 10.15 10.95 29.26
C THR A 307 9.29 9.84 29.90
N ARG A 308 7.96 9.95 29.74
CA ARG A 308 6.99 8.96 30.23
C ARG A 308 7.05 7.68 29.41
N ASP A 309 7.26 7.83 28.11
CA ASP A 309 7.35 6.70 27.19
C ASP A 309 8.64 5.92 27.41
N LEU A 310 9.76 6.62 27.64
CA LEU A 310 11.04 6.01 27.96
C LEU A 310 11.03 5.30 29.32
N SER A 311 10.38 5.86 30.34
CA SER A 311 10.31 5.18 31.65
C SER A 311 9.50 3.89 31.58
N ARG A 312 8.41 3.88 30.80
CA ARG A 312 7.64 2.66 30.55
C ARG A 312 8.39 1.66 29.69
N LEU A 313 9.15 2.11 28.69
CA LEU A 313 10.05 1.25 27.93
C LEU A 313 11.05 0.54 28.86
N CYS A 314 11.74 1.30 29.72
CA CYS A 314 12.70 0.73 30.67
C CYS A 314 12.02 -0.28 31.60
N ALA A 315 10.84 0.04 32.12
CA ALA A 315 10.09 -0.88 32.98
C ALA A 315 9.64 -2.16 32.26
N ARG A 316 9.28 -2.07 30.97
CA ARG A 316 8.88 -3.21 30.14
C ARG A 316 10.05 -4.16 29.87
N GLU A 317 11.21 -3.60 29.53
CA GLU A 317 12.44 -4.36 29.21
C GLU A 317 13.20 -4.81 30.47
N GLY A 318 12.79 -4.37 31.67
CA GLY A 318 13.45 -4.71 32.93
C GLY A 318 14.74 -3.92 33.21
N PHE A 319 14.92 -2.77 32.56
CA PHE A 319 16.02 -1.85 32.83
C PHE A 319 15.78 -1.01 34.09
N GLU A 320 16.86 -0.49 34.69
CA GLU A 320 16.76 0.48 35.77
C GLU A 320 16.03 1.74 35.29
N ALA A 321 15.31 2.41 36.20
CA ALA A 321 14.56 3.61 35.87
C ALA A 321 15.48 4.68 35.26
N PRO A 322 15.08 5.33 34.14
CA PRO A 322 15.94 6.26 33.43
C PRO A 322 16.13 7.55 34.25
N VAL A 323 17.40 7.93 34.47
CA VAL A 323 17.78 9.15 35.19
C VAL A 323 18.50 10.10 34.24
N ALA A 324 17.98 11.33 34.11
CA ALA A 324 18.63 12.39 33.35
C ALA A 324 19.76 13.03 34.15
N ARG A 325 20.98 13.07 33.59
CA ARG A 325 22.17 13.69 34.19
C ARG A 325 22.71 14.77 33.26
N LEU A 326 23.15 15.88 33.82
CA LEU A 326 23.83 16.93 33.07
C LEU A 326 25.25 16.45 32.72
N ILE A 327 25.60 16.45 31.44
CA ILE A 327 26.94 16.07 30.94
C ILE A 327 27.84 17.31 30.91
N SER A 328 27.34 18.38 30.28
CA SER A 328 28.06 19.64 30.16
C SER A 328 27.06 20.80 30.06
N GLU A 329 27.49 21.98 30.50
CA GLU A 329 26.71 23.20 30.35
C GLU A 329 27.59 24.39 30.01
N THR A 330 27.00 25.34 29.29
CA THR A 330 27.63 26.64 29.00
C THR A 330 26.57 27.74 28.95
N GLY A 331 26.95 28.95 29.36
CA GLY A 331 26.10 30.13 29.23
C GLY A 331 24.79 30.08 30.03
N ARG A 332 24.76 29.43 31.20
CA ARG A 332 23.54 29.25 32.03
C ARG A 332 22.77 30.54 32.30
N LEU A 333 23.47 31.66 32.50
CA LEU A 333 22.89 32.98 32.76
C LEU A 333 22.98 33.91 31.52
N SER A 334 22.99 33.33 30.32
CA SER A 334 22.98 34.06 29.06
C SER A 334 21.62 33.93 28.36
N ARG A 335 21.40 34.73 27.31
CA ARG A 335 20.20 34.64 26.47
C ARG A 335 20.10 33.30 25.72
N HIS A 336 21.24 32.67 25.44
CA HIS A 336 21.33 31.42 24.68
C HIS A 336 22.18 30.40 25.44
N PRO A 337 21.68 29.85 26.57
CA PRO A 337 22.35 28.76 27.26
C PRO A 337 22.39 27.52 26.38
N VAL A 338 23.34 26.63 26.62
CA VAL A 338 23.34 25.29 26.05
C VAL A 338 23.59 24.29 27.17
N PHE A 339 22.59 23.43 27.39
CA PHE A 339 22.65 22.31 28.33
C PHE A 339 22.71 21.01 27.53
N VAL A 340 23.70 20.18 27.80
CA VAL A 340 23.82 18.83 27.24
C VAL A 340 23.47 17.84 28.33
N VAL A 341 22.38 17.11 28.14
CA VAL A 341 21.83 16.15 29.11
C VAL A 341 21.90 14.75 28.50
N GLY A 342 22.37 13.79 29.29
CA GLY A 342 22.32 12.37 28.97
C GLY A 342 21.29 11.67 29.84
N VAL A 343 20.50 10.77 29.25
CA VAL A 343 19.62 9.87 30.00
C VAL A 343 20.33 8.54 30.18
N TYR A 344 20.45 8.10 31.43
CA TYR A 344 21.15 6.89 31.82
C TYR A 344 20.18 5.88 32.46
N SER A 345 20.36 4.60 32.16
CA SER A 345 19.80 3.51 32.96
C SER A 345 20.99 2.83 33.67
N GLY A 346 21.08 3.03 34.99
CA GLY A 346 22.25 2.66 35.77
C GLY A 346 23.54 3.35 35.30
N LYS A 347 24.37 2.59 34.57
CA LYS A 347 25.64 3.03 33.99
C LYS A 347 25.56 3.32 32.49
N ASP A 348 24.57 2.76 31.80
CA ASP A 348 24.48 2.82 30.35
C ASP A 348 23.79 4.11 29.91
N LYS A 349 24.41 4.82 28.96
CA LYS A 349 23.84 6.03 28.35
C LYS A 349 22.87 5.61 27.26
N LEU A 350 21.58 5.81 27.48
CA LEU A 350 20.53 5.47 26.51
C LEU A 350 20.39 6.52 25.40
N GLY A 351 20.54 7.80 25.76
CA GLY A 351 20.37 8.90 24.82
C GLY A 351 20.98 10.19 25.34
N GLU A 352 21.21 11.11 24.42
CA GLU A 352 21.82 12.41 24.67
C GLU A 352 21.05 13.48 23.91
N GLY A 353 20.89 14.65 24.51
CA GLY A 353 20.17 15.76 23.90
C GLY A 353 20.67 17.10 24.42
N SER A 354 20.75 18.07 23.53
CA SER A 354 21.11 19.45 23.84
C SER A 354 19.91 20.38 23.75
N GLY A 355 19.79 21.33 24.67
CA GLY A 355 18.73 22.34 24.64
C GLY A 355 19.09 23.64 25.32
N SER A 356 18.29 24.67 25.04
CA SER A 356 18.42 26.00 25.63
C SER A 356 17.93 26.06 27.07
N SER A 357 17.05 25.14 27.44
CA SER A 357 16.63 24.89 28.83
C SER A 357 16.95 23.46 29.27
N LEU A 358 17.05 23.26 30.59
CA LEU A 358 17.28 21.93 31.17
C LEU A 358 16.16 20.95 30.82
N ASP A 359 14.91 21.40 30.80
CA ASP A 359 13.76 20.54 30.48
C ASP A 359 13.73 20.17 29.00
N GLU A 360 14.03 21.12 28.11
CA GLU A 360 14.17 20.86 26.67
C GLU A 360 15.32 19.90 26.35
N ALA A 361 16.47 20.05 27.00
CA ALA A 361 17.58 19.11 26.86
C ALA A 361 17.17 17.71 27.34
N ARG A 362 16.45 17.62 28.47
CA ARG A 362 15.92 16.36 29.01
C ARG A 362 14.92 15.69 28.05
N THR A 363 13.95 16.44 27.49
CA THR A 363 12.96 15.88 26.57
C THR A 363 13.60 15.42 25.27
N ARG A 364 14.58 16.17 24.73
CA ARG A 364 15.34 15.75 23.55
C ARG A 364 16.20 14.52 23.80
N ALA A 365 16.88 14.44 24.95
CA ALA A 365 17.68 13.27 25.31
C ALA A 365 16.80 12.01 25.42
N ALA A 366 15.61 12.14 26.01
CA ALA A 366 14.63 11.04 26.07
C ALA A 366 14.10 10.66 24.68
N ALA A 367 13.78 11.64 23.84
CA ALA A 367 13.35 11.39 22.46
C ALA A 367 14.46 10.71 21.63
N ALA A 368 15.72 11.11 21.80
CA ALA A 368 16.86 10.46 21.15
C ALA A 368 17.01 9.00 21.57
N ALA A 369 16.84 8.68 22.86
CA ALA A 369 16.84 7.30 23.35
C ALA A 369 15.71 6.46 22.73
N LEU A 370 14.49 7.02 22.63
CA LEU A 370 13.36 6.36 21.97
C LEU A 370 13.61 6.15 20.47
N LYS A 371 14.14 7.16 19.77
CA LYS A 371 14.52 7.03 18.35
C LYS A 371 15.56 5.93 18.18
N ALA A 372 16.59 5.88 19.01
CA ALA A 372 17.61 4.83 18.95
C ALA A 372 17.01 3.43 19.16
N TRP A 373 16.03 3.28 20.06
CA TRP A 373 15.31 2.03 20.26
C TRP A 373 14.49 1.61 19.02
N TYR A 374 13.69 2.53 18.48
CA TYR A 374 12.76 2.24 17.38
C TYR A 374 13.45 2.15 16.00
N LEU A 375 14.53 2.89 15.78
CA LEU A 375 15.32 2.87 14.55
C LEU A 375 16.41 1.79 14.55
N TYR A 376 16.33 0.82 15.47
CA TYR A 376 17.19 -0.36 15.45
C TYR A 376 17.09 -1.06 14.09
N LYS A 377 18.24 -1.19 13.42
CA LYS A 377 18.37 -1.84 12.12
C LYS A 377 19.32 -3.05 12.22
N PRO A 378 18.82 -4.29 12.03
CA PRO A 378 19.68 -5.47 11.94
C PRO A 378 20.59 -5.41 10.71
N VAL A 379 21.79 -6.00 10.82
CA VAL A 379 22.82 -5.98 9.75
C VAL A 379 22.42 -6.85 8.57
N GLU A 380 21.93 -8.05 8.84
CA GLU A 380 21.49 -9.00 7.84
C GLU A 380 19.98 -9.16 7.92
N VAL A 381 19.31 -9.00 6.78
CA VAL A 381 17.86 -9.06 6.68
C VAL A 381 17.49 -9.88 5.46
N THR A 382 16.64 -10.89 5.66
CA THR A 382 16.01 -11.62 4.56
C THR A 382 14.56 -11.16 4.42
N VAL A 383 14.16 -10.72 3.23
CA VAL A 383 12.76 -10.35 2.97
C VAL A 383 11.93 -11.61 2.68
N PRO A 384 10.72 -11.77 3.22
CA PRO A 384 9.89 -12.96 2.99
C PRO A 384 9.67 -13.23 1.51
N SER A 385 9.47 -12.18 0.70
CA SER A 385 9.19 -12.34 -0.73
C SER A 385 10.36 -12.95 -1.50
N SER A 386 11.61 -12.89 -1.01
CA SER A 386 12.75 -13.53 -1.71
C SER A 386 12.63 -15.06 -1.71
N MET A 387 11.84 -15.64 -0.80
CA MET A 387 11.65 -17.09 -0.70
C MET A 387 10.54 -17.64 -1.62
N GLU A 388 9.79 -16.77 -2.31
CA GLU A 388 8.63 -17.16 -3.12
C GLU A 388 8.99 -17.75 -4.50
N GLY A 389 10.28 -17.80 -4.87
CA GLY A 389 10.73 -18.31 -6.16
C GLY A 389 11.97 -19.20 -6.07
N GLU A 390 12.10 -20.14 -7.00
CA GLU A 390 13.25 -21.07 -7.09
C GLU A 390 14.59 -20.39 -7.42
N LEU A 391 14.57 -19.07 -7.68
CA LEU A 391 15.73 -18.29 -8.10
C LEU A 391 16.69 -17.98 -6.95
N ASP A 392 16.18 -17.76 -5.74
CA ASP A 392 16.99 -17.45 -4.57
C ASP A 392 17.23 -18.72 -3.75
N THR A 393 18.42 -19.31 -3.89
CA THR A 393 18.84 -20.50 -3.13
C THR A 393 19.27 -20.17 -1.70
N SER A 394 19.07 -18.92 -1.25
CA SER A 394 19.44 -18.50 0.10
C SER A 394 18.53 -19.15 1.13
N LYS A 395 19.10 -19.64 2.23
CA LYS A 395 18.31 -20.21 3.33
C LYS A 395 17.63 -19.08 4.11
N TRP A 396 16.33 -19.21 4.34
CA TRP A 396 15.57 -18.29 5.20
C TRP A 396 16.22 -18.15 6.59
N ARG A 397 16.42 -16.91 7.02
CA ARG A 397 16.87 -16.57 8.37
C ARG A 397 15.70 -15.92 9.12
N PRO A 398 15.37 -16.35 10.35
CA PRO A 398 14.31 -15.70 11.11
C PRO A 398 14.66 -14.23 11.39
N ASN A 399 13.80 -13.32 10.96
CA ASN A 399 13.93 -11.90 11.28
C ASN A 399 13.53 -11.63 12.74
N HIS A 400 14.09 -10.58 13.34
CA HIS A 400 13.66 -10.11 14.65
C HIS A 400 12.23 -9.58 14.57
N ILE A 401 11.39 -9.97 15.54
CA ILE A 401 10.01 -9.51 15.67
C ILE A 401 9.89 -8.84 17.03
N ASP A 402 9.51 -7.56 17.04
CA ASP A 402 9.32 -6.81 18.28
C ASP A 402 7.99 -7.16 18.97
N HIS A 403 7.90 -6.85 20.26
CA HIS A 403 6.69 -7.00 21.07
C HIS A 403 5.68 -5.86 20.88
N GLY A 404 5.98 -4.93 19.95
CA GLY A 404 5.16 -3.77 19.61
C GLY A 404 5.61 -2.49 20.31
N GLU A 405 4.97 -1.38 19.92
CA GLU A 405 5.26 -0.06 20.46
C GLU A 405 4.87 0.07 21.95
N VAL A 406 5.50 1.03 22.64
CA VAL A 406 5.21 1.28 24.05
C VAL A 406 3.93 2.10 24.16
N ILE A 407 2.88 1.52 24.75
CA ILE A 407 1.59 2.18 24.94
C ILE A 407 1.58 2.90 26.29
N VAL A 408 1.21 4.20 26.24
CA VAL A 408 1.25 5.36 27.19
C VAL A 408 0.09 5.75 28.12
#